data_AF-A0A0G0UQU3-F1
#
_entry.id   AF-A0A0G0UQU3-F1
#
_cell.length_a   1.000
_cell.length_b   1.000
_cell.length_c   1.000
_cell.angle_alpha   90.00
_cell.angle_beta   90.00
_cell.angle_gamma   90.00
#
_symmetry.space_group_name_H-M   'P 1'
#
loop_
_entity.id
_entity.type
_entity.pdbx_description
1 polymer ?
#
loop_
_entity_poly.entity_id
_entity_poly.type
_entity_poly.pdbx_seq_one_letter_code
_entity_poly.pdbx_strand_id
1 'polypeptide(L)' 'MKVWHSFMEPYRDWDNDSNIVSFEIGDGYITVEFRTGRFRFYTYSGSYHVSEMQRLARLGDGLNAYINNHKPPYSSKR' A
#
# COMPACT_ATOMS: atom_id res chain seq x y z
N MET A 1 24.00 5.50 14.90
CA MET A 1 22.78 4.71 15.17
C MET A 1 21.57 5.49 14.68
N LYS A 2 20.82 4.96 13.72
CA LYS A 2 19.45 5.42 13.38
C LYS A 2 18.70 4.20 12.87
N VAL A 3 17.96 3.54 13.76
CA VAL A 3 16.96 2.57 13.35
C VAL A 3 15.70 3.38 13.09
N TRP A 4 15.44 3.72 11.84
CA TRP A 4 14.12 4.19 11.43
C TRP A 4 13.26 2.94 11.27
N HIS A 5 12.42 2.64 12.25
CA HIS A 5 11.28 1.78 11.96
C HIS A 5 10.26 2.68 11.28
N SER A 6 10.12 2.56 9.96
CA SER A 6 8.94 3.11 9.29
C SER A 6 7.72 2.45 9.94
N PHE A 7 6.98 3.22 10.72
CA PHE A 7 5.74 2.72 11.33
C PHE A 7 4.72 2.56 10.20
N MET A 8 4.36 1.32 9.88
CA MET A 8 3.29 1.05 8.92
C MET A 8 1.96 1.08 9.66
N GLU A 9 0.99 1.80 9.10
CA GLU A 9 -0.38 1.89 9.59
C GLU A 9 -1.15 0.63 9.21
N PRO A 10 -1.82 -0.06 10.15
CA PRO A 10 -2.68 -1.18 9.82
C PRO A 10 -3.77 -0.76 8.84
N TYR A 11 -3.96 -1.56 7.79
CA TYR A 11 -5.04 -1.34 6.85
C TYR A 11 -6.36 -1.80 7.49
N ARG A 12 -7.39 -0.96 7.41
CA ARG A 12 -8.60 -1.14 8.22
C ARG A 12 -9.46 -2.30 7.76
N ASP A 13 -9.60 -2.48 6.45
CA ASP A 13 -10.26 -3.63 5.84
C ASP A 13 -11.67 -3.91 6.40
N TRP A 14 -12.60 -2.97 6.17
CA TRP A 14 -13.92 -2.97 6.82
C TRP A 14 -14.75 -4.24 6.59
N ASP A 15 -14.67 -4.82 5.39
CA ASP A 15 -15.37 -6.03 4.99
C ASP A 15 -14.53 -7.31 5.16
N ASN A 16 -13.26 -7.17 5.57
CA ASN A 16 -12.29 -8.24 5.79
C ASN A 16 -11.98 -9.09 4.55
N ASP A 17 -12.04 -8.49 3.35
CA ASP A 17 -11.81 -9.20 2.09
C ASP A 17 -10.43 -8.90 1.47
N SER A 18 -9.66 -8.00 2.07
CA SER A 18 -8.43 -7.51 1.51
C SER A 18 -7.23 -8.42 1.79
N ASN A 19 -6.34 -8.51 0.79
CA ASN A 19 -5.00 -9.06 0.98
C ASN A 19 -4.01 -8.06 1.59
N ILE A 20 -4.41 -6.80 1.81
CA ILE A 20 -3.55 -5.77 2.36
C ILE A 20 -3.57 -5.83 3.89
N VAL A 21 -2.40 -5.80 4.50
CA VAL A 21 -2.21 -5.86 5.96
C VAL A 21 -1.95 -4.47 6.54
N SER A 22 -1.06 -3.72 5.93
CA SER A 22 -0.64 -2.41 6.41
C SER A 22 -0.13 -1.55 5.25
N PHE A 23 0.03 -0.26 5.49
CA PHE A 23 0.59 0.66 4.52
C PHE A 23 1.46 1.74 5.18
N GLU A 24 2.33 2.35 4.39
CA GLU A 24 3.07 3.55 4.75
C GLU A 24 2.86 4.60 3.65
N ILE A 25 2.42 5.80 4.04
CA ILE A 25 2.28 6.93 3.13
C ILE A 25 3.44 7.88 3.33
N GLY A 26 4.09 8.27 2.24
CA GLY A 26 5.01 9.41 2.23
C GLY A 26 4.77 10.32 1.04
N ASP A 27 5.64 11.32 0.86
CA ASP A 27 5.49 12.29 -0.21
C ASP A 27 5.71 11.63 -1.58
N GLY A 28 4.65 11.57 -2.39
CA GLY A 28 4.69 10.95 -3.72
C GLY A 28 4.86 9.42 -3.73
N TYR A 29 4.70 8.72 -2.60
CA TYR A 29 4.73 7.26 -2.55
C TYR A 29 3.76 6.63 -1.55
N ILE A 30 3.48 5.35 -1.77
CA ILE A 30 2.85 4.45 -0.79
C ILE A 30 3.56 3.09 -0.82
N THR A 31 3.93 2.59 0.36
CA THR A 31 4.34 1.19 0.53
C THR A 31 3.16 0.39 1.05
N VAL A 32 2.82 -0.71 0.41
CA VAL A 32 1.72 -1.60 0.80
C VAL A 32 2.30 -2.94 1.21
N GLU A 33 1.88 -3.44 2.36
CA GLU A 33 2.15 -4.80 2.83
C GLU A 33 1.00 -5.73 2.43
N PHE A 34 1.32 -6.84 1.76
CA PHE A 34 0.36 -7.88 1.43
C PHE A 34 0.54 -9.12 2.31
N ARG A 35 -0.58 -9.73 2.68
CA ARG A 35 -0.67 -10.97 3.46
C ARG A 35 -0.14 -12.17 2.68
N THR A 36 -0.29 -12.15 1.36
CA THR A 36 0.08 -13.23 0.45
C THR A 36 0.78 -12.70 -0.79
N GLY A 37 1.54 -13.55 -1.46
CA GLY A 37 2.27 -13.20 -2.67
C GLY A 37 3.75 -13.56 -2.58
N ARG A 38 4.48 -13.29 -3.67
CA ARG A 38 5.92 -13.58 -3.75
C ARG A 38 6.76 -12.64 -2.89
N PHE A 39 6.35 -11.37 -2.83
CA PHE A 39 6.98 -10.33 -2.03
C PHE A 39 5.97 -9.82 -1.02
N ARG A 40 6.45 -9.35 0.12
CA ARG A 40 5.58 -8.88 1.21
C ARG A 40 5.26 -7.41 1.05
N PHE A 41 6.21 -6.60 0.59
CA PHE A 41 6.05 -5.16 0.47
C PHE A 41 6.21 -4.71 -0.97
N TYR A 42 5.34 -3.80 -1.40
CA TYR A 42 5.39 -3.15 -2.71
C TYR A 42 5.35 -1.63 -2.52
N THR A 43 6.29 -0.91 -3.13
CA THR A 43 6.31 0.56 -3.09
C THR A 43 5.88 1.09 -4.44
N TYR A 44 4.87 1.96 -4.44
CA TYR A 44 4.38 2.68 -5.60
C TYR A 44 4.80 4.14 -5.45
N SER A 45 5.47 4.70 -6.44
CA SER A 45 5.94 6.09 -6.38
C SER A 45 5.91 6.74 -7.75
N GLY A 46 5.68 8.06 -7.79
CA GLY A 46 5.76 8.85 -9.03
C GLY A 46 4.73 8.50 -10.12
N SER A 47 3.74 7.67 -9.82
CA SER A 47 2.64 7.36 -10.73
C SER A 47 1.41 8.21 -10.41
N TYR A 48 0.58 8.48 -11.43
CA TYR A 48 -0.67 9.22 -11.24
C TYR A 48 -1.67 8.50 -10.32
N HIS A 49 -1.44 7.21 -10.04
CA HIS A 49 -2.25 6.40 -9.13
C HIS A 49 -1.99 6.70 -7.65
N VAL A 50 -0.79 7.19 -7.30
CA VAL A 50 -0.35 7.27 -5.89
C VAL A 50 -1.33 8.06 -5.04
N SER A 51 -1.80 9.21 -5.50
CA SER A 51 -2.73 10.05 -4.73
C SER A 51 -4.04 9.32 -4.41
N GLU A 52 -4.58 8.56 -5.37
CA GLU A 52 -5.82 7.79 -5.15
C GLU A 52 -5.56 6.58 -4.24
N MET A 53 -4.42 5.90 -4.40
CA MET A 53 -4.03 4.80 -3.52
C MET A 53 -3.87 5.28 -2.07
N GLN A 54 -3.25 6.45 -1.85
CA GLN A 54 -3.14 7.07 -0.52
C GLN A 54 -4.52 7.44 0.05
N ARG A 55 -5.44 7.94 -0.78
CA ARG A 55 -6.82 8.25 -0.36
C ARG A 55 -7.56 7.00 0.10
N LEU A 56 -7.49 5.92 -0.67
CA LEU A 56 -8.11 4.62 -0.35
C LEU A 56 -7.48 3.96 0.88
N ALA A 57 -6.15 4.05 1.02
CA ALA A 57 -5.44 3.59 2.22
C ALA A 57 -5.98 4.23 3.50
N ARG A 58 -6.13 5.56 3.49
CA ARG A 58 -6.69 6.34 4.63
C ARG A 58 -8.17 6.04 4.88
N LEU A 59 -8.94 5.79 3.83
CA LEU A 59 -10.34 5.36 3.95
C LEU A 59 -10.45 3.97 4.59
N GLY A 60 -9.44 3.13 4.33
CA GLY A 60 -9.35 1.76 4.83
C GLY A 60 -10.12 0.75 4.00
N ASP A 61 -10.52 1.11 2.78
CA ASP A 61 -11.30 0.27 1.87
C ASP A 61 -11.00 0.59 0.39
N GLY A 62 -11.21 -0.39 -0.49
CA GLY A 62 -11.08 -0.29 -1.94
C GLY A 62 -9.65 -0.33 -2.49
N LEU A 63 -8.61 -0.21 -1.65
CA LEU A 63 -7.22 -0.16 -2.13
C LEU A 63 -6.79 -1.46 -2.84
N ASN A 64 -7.13 -2.62 -2.27
CA ASN A 64 -6.80 -3.92 -2.87
C ASN A 64 -7.45 -4.10 -4.24
N ALA A 65 -8.75 -3.81 -4.34
CA ALA A 65 -9.48 -3.83 -5.61
C ALA A 65 -8.89 -2.85 -6.63
N TYR A 66 -8.56 -1.63 -6.19
CA TYR A 66 -7.95 -0.62 -7.04
C TYR A 66 -6.62 -1.10 -7.64
N ILE A 67 -5.72 -1.66 -6.82
CA ILE A 67 -4.44 -2.20 -7.27
C ILE A 67 -4.64 -3.35 -8.25
N ASN A 68 -5.57 -4.28 -7.97
CA ASN A 68 -5.86 -5.42 -8.84
C ASN A 68 -6.42 -4.99 -10.21
N ASN A 69 -7.29 -3.97 -10.23
CA ASN A 69 -7.94 -3.48 -11.44
C ASN A 69 -7.00 -2.63 -12.30
N HIS A 70 -6.20 -1.76 -11.70
CA HIS A 70 -5.36 -0.80 -12.44
C HIS A 70 -3.93 -1.29 -12.66
N LYS A 71 -3.45 -2.24 -11.86
CA LYS A 71 -2.07 -2.78 -11.90
C LYS A 71 -1.01 -1.68 -11.96
N PRO A 72 -1.03 -0.71 -11.02
CA PRO A 72 -0.10 0.42 -11.03
C PRO A 72 1.35 -0.08 -11.00
N PRO A 73 2.28 0.58 -11.70
CA PRO A 73 3.69 0.23 -11.63
C PRO A 73 4.23 0.50 -10.22
N TYR A 74 5.02 -0.44 -9.70
CA TYR A 74 5.74 -0.28 -8.45
C TYR A 74 7.21 0.06 -8.74
N SER A 75 7.82 0.88 -7.88
CA SER A 75 9.24 1.24 -7.94
C SER A 75 10.13 0.26 -7.18
N SER A 76 9.58 -0.47 -6.20
CA SER A 76 10.30 -1.54 -5.50
C SER A 76 9.37 -2.62 -4.96
N LYS A 77 9.93 -3.81 -4.73
CA LYS A 77 9.28 -4.94 -4.05
C LYS A 77 10.31 -5.69 -3.21
N ARG A 78 9.91 -6.19 -2.03
CA ARG A 78 10.77 -6.94 -1.11
C ARG A 78 9.99 -7.94 -0.26
#